data_AF-A0A8J6FXE2-F1
#
_entry.id   AF-A0A8J6FXE2-F1
#
_cell.length_a   1.000
_cell.length_b   1.000
_cell.length_c   1.000
_cell.angle_alpha   90.00
_cell.angle_beta   90.00
_cell.angle_gamma   90.00
#
_symmetry.space_group_name_H-M   'P 1'
#
loop_
_entity.id
_entity.type
_entity.pdbx_description
1 polymer ?
#
loop_
_entity_poly.entity_id
_entity_poly.type
_entity_poly.pdbx_seq_one_letter_code
_entity_poly.pdbx_strand_id
1 'polypeptide(L)'
;MEQGDWLIGGDLQVLDRIYWGDGLDQYRLTPTELKQKFKDMNADAVFAFQLRNPVHNGHALLMQDTHKQLLERGYRRPVLLLHPLGGWTKDDDVPLMWRMKQHAAVLEEGILNPETTVVAIFPSPMMYAGPTEHPFIPAKGHLGCEHVLLQASVPPYVNVPAGDC
;
A
#
# COMPACT_ATOMS: atom_id res chain seq x y z
N MET A 1 -2.62 22.87 14.73
CA MET A 1 -2.39 24.32 14.56
C MET A 1 -1.16 24.78 15.37
N GLU A 2 -0.18 23.90 15.60
CA GLU A 2 0.98 24.19 16.47
C GLU A 2 2.26 24.51 15.69
N GLN A 3 2.21 24.41 14.36
CA GLN A 3 3.32 24.82 13.48
C GLN A 3 3.40 26.35 13.42
N GLY A 4 4.56 26.89 13.03
CA GLY A 4 4.74 28.32 12.83
C GLY A 4 4.07 28.86 11.57
N ASP A 5 4.07 30.19 11.42
CA ASP A 5 3.35 30.91 10.34
C ASP A 5 4.04 30.89 8.96
N TRP A 6 5.17 30.18 8.82
CA TRP A 6 6.00 30.21 7.61
C TRP A 6 6.23 28.82 7.03
N LEU A 7 6.21 28.72 5.71
CA LEU A 7 6.60 27.52 4.95
C LEU A 7 7.95 27.76 4.26
N ILE A 8 8.78 26.73 4.21
CA ILE A 8 10.07 26.76 3.48
C ILE A 8 10.01 25.68 2.40
N GLY A 9 10.30 26.09 1.16
CA GLY A 9 10.44 25.19 0.02
C GLY A 9 11.82 25.31 -0.60
N GLY A 10 12.28 24.25 -1.27
CA GLY A 10 13.57 24.19 -1.94
C GLY A 10 13.91 22.77 -2.39
N ASP A 11 15.05 22.63 -3.04
CA ASP A 11 15.56 21.32 -3.45
C ASP A 11 16.06 20.56 -2.21
N LEU A 12 15.52 19.35 -1.99
CA LEU A 12 15.87 18.50 -0.87
C LEU A 12 16.81 17.39 -1.31
N GLN A 13 18.04 17.40 -0.80
CA GLN A 13 18.95 16.28 -0.89
C GLN A 13 18.95 15.50 0.42
N VAL A 14 18.36 14.30 0.40
CA VAL A 14 18.46 13.36 1.51
C VAL A 14 19.82 12.67 1.44
N LEU A 15 20.56 12.66 2.53
CA LEU A 15 21.93 12.12 2.59
C LEU A 15 21.90 10.59 2.72
N ASP A 16 21.56 10.12 3.91
CA ASP A 16 21.50 8.70 4.21
C ASP A 16 20.09 8.14 4.00
N ARG A 17 20.02 6.85 3.66
CA ARG A 17 18.74 6.15 3.61
C ARG A 17 18.13 6.11 5.02
N ILE A 18 16.84 6.43 5.10
CA ILE A 18 16.10 6.45 6.35
C ILE A 18 15.78 5.01 6.78
N TYR A 19 16.22 4.65 7.99
CA TYR A 19 15.85 3.45 8.71
C TYR A 19 15.31 3.86 10.09
N TRP A 20 14.29 3.16 10.57
CA TRP A 20 13.62 3.50 11.83
C TRP A 20 14.16 2.70 13.02
N GLY A 21 14.82 1.56 12.77
CA GLY A 21 15.40 0.72 13.83
C GLY A 21 14.35 0.07 14.74
N ASP A 22 13.11 -0.07 14.27
CA ASP A 22 11.96 -0.57 15.03
C ASP A 22 11.60 -2.03 14.73
N GLY A 23 12.43 -2.72 13.93
CA GLY A 23 12.21 -4.10 13.51
C GLY A 23 11.20 -4.28 12.37
N LEU A 24 10.77 -3.19 11.72
CA LEU A 24 9.86 -3.21 10.57
C LEU A 24 10.49 -2.67 9.27
N ASP A 25 11.77 -2.28 9.29
CA ASP A 25 12.45 -1.68 8.13
C ASP A 25 12.48 -2.59 6.90
N GLN A 26 12.47 -3.92 7.09
CA GLN A 26 12.35 -4.90 6.02
C GLN A 26 11.05 -4.79 5.21
N TYR A 27 10.01 -4.16 5.76
CA TYR A 27 8.76 -3.90 5.06
C TYR A 27 8.71 -2.50 4.43
N ARG A 28 9.68 -1.62 4.71
CA ARG A 28 9.73 -0.25 4.17
C ARG A 28 10.44 -0.22 2.83
N LEU A 29 9.77 -0.82 1.85
CA LEU A 29 10.25 -0.89 0.47
C LEU A 29 10.04 0.46 -0.24
N THR A 30 11.08 0.93 -0.89
CA THR A 30 11.02 2.06 -1.82
C THR A 30 10.19 1.68 -3.07
N PRO A 31 9.66 2.67 -3.81
CA PRO A 31 8.99 2.40 -5.09
C PRO A 31 9.84 1.58 -6.07
N THR A 32 11.17 1.82 -6.12
CA THR A 32 12.10 1.05 -6.95
C THR A 32 12.20 -0.41 -6.51
N GLU A 33 12.30 -0.67 -5.20
CA GLU A 33 12.33 -2.03 -4.66
C GLU A 33 10.99 -2.76 -4.89
N LEU A 34 9.85 -2.06 -4.76
CA LEU A 34 8.55 -2.61 -5.09
C LEU A 34 8.45 -2.98 -6.58
N LYS A 35 8.86 -2.10 -7.48
CA LYS A 35 8.92 -2.40 -8.93
C LYS A 35 9.74 -3.66 -9.20
N GLN A 36 10.93 -3.74 -8.60
CA GLN A 36 11.79 -4.92 -8.75
C GLN A 36 11.11 -6.18 -8.20
N LYS A 37 10.48 -6.09 -7.03
CA LYS A 37 9.72 -7.21 -6.42
C LYS A 37 8.62 -7.73 -7.35
N PHE A 38 7.83 -6.85 -7.96
CA PHE A 38 6.76 -7.26 -8.88
C PHE A 38 7.31 -7.87 -10.17
N LYS A 39 8.42 -7.33 -10.67
CA LYS A 39 9.13 -7.90 -11.81
C LYS A 39 9.66 -9.30 -11.50
N ASP A 40 10.25 -9.51 -10.33
CA ASP A 40 10.77 -10.81 -9.89
C ASP A 40 9.66 -11.85 -9.70
N MET A 41 8.44 -11.40 -9.36
CA MET A 41 7.23 -12.23 -9.29
C MET A 41 6.56 -12.45 -10.66
N ASN A 42 7.12 -11.87 -11.74
CA ASN A 42 6.54 -11.82 -13.08
C ASN A 42 5.08 -11.31 -13.09
N ALA A 43 4.72 -10.39 -12.20
CA ALA A 43 3.36 -9.87 -12.09
C ALA A 43 2.92 -9.22 -13.42
N ASP A 44 1.73 -9.54 -13.91
CA ASP A 44 1.13 -8.90 -15.09
C ASP A 44 0.05 -7.86 -14.72
N ALA A 45 -0.34 -7.81 -13.45
CA ALA A 45 -1.12 -6.73 -12.85
C ALA A 45 -0.77 -6.61 -11.36
N VAL A 46 -0.81 -5.39 -10.82
CA VAL A 46 -0.60 -5.14 -9.39
C VAL A 46 -1.77 -4.34 -8.85
N PHE A 47 -2.53 -4.87 -7.90
CA PHE A 47 -3.60 -4.10 -7.25
C PHE A 47 -3.21 -3.80 -5.81
N ALA A 48 -3.30 -2.54 -5.40
CA ALA A 48 -2.87 -2.11 -4.07
C ALA A 48 -4.07 -1.85 -3.17
N PHE A 49 -3.98 -2.33 -1.94
CA PHE A 49 -4.96 -2.08 -0.90
C PHE A 49 -4.34 -1.20 0.18
N GLN A 50 -4.75 0.07 0.20
CA GLN A 50 -4.31 1.01 1.24
C GLN A 50 -5.17 0.83 2.49
N LEU A 51 -4.51 0.69 3.63
CA LEU A 51 -5.15 0.55 4.93
C LEU A 51 -4.35 1.20 6.05
N ARG A 52 -5.06 1.62 7.10
CA ARG A 52 -4.47 2.02 8.39
C ARG A 52 -5.01 1.19 9.57
N ASN A 53 -5.99 0.33 9.30
CA ASN A 53 -6.72 -0.47 10.30
C ASN A 53 -6.31 -1.94 10.18
N PRO A 54 -6.58 -2.78 11.20
CA PRO A 54 -6.52 -4.24 11.07
C PRO A 54 -7.36 -4.76 9.90
N VAL A 55 -6.90 -5.84 9.26
CA VAL A 55 -7.65 -6.50 8.18
C VAL A 55 -8.75 -7.37 8.77
N HIS A 56 -9.99 -7.12 8.37
CA HIS A 56 -11.13 -7.99 8.65
C HIS A 56 -11.69 -8.57 7.34
N ASN A 57 -12.63 -9.52 7.43
CA ASN A 57 -13.14 -10.24 6.25
C ASN A 57 -13.81 -9.33 5.20
N GLY A 58 -14.40 -8.20 5.60
CA GLY A 58 -14.86 -7.20 4.63
C GLY A 58 -13.74 -6.62 3.74
N HIS A 59 -12.55 -6.38 4.28
CA HIS A 59 -11.39 -5.98 3.47
C HIS A 59 -10.91 -7.15 2.60
N ALA A 60 -10.84 -8.35 3.18
CA ALA A 60 -10.45 -9.55 2.44
C ALA A 60 -11.37 -9.83 1.25
N LEU A 61 -12.69 -9.65 1.41
CA LEU A 61 -13.67 -9.79 0.33
C LEU A 61 -13.35 -8.85 -0.83
N LEU A 62 -13.09 -7.56 -0.57
CA LEU A 62 -12.72 -6.61 -1.63
C LEU A 62 -11.44 -7.01 -2.35
N MET A 63 -10.42 -7.47 -1.61
CA MET A 63 -9.15 -7.91 -2.18
C MET A 63 -9.31 -9.18 -3.03
N GLN A 64 -10.09 -10.16 -2.54
CA GLN A 64 -10.39 -11.41 -3.22
C GLN A 64 -11.24 -11.19 -4.48
N ASP A 65 -12.29 -10.37 -4.39
CA ASP A 65 -13.15 -10.04 -5.53
C ASP A 65 -12.37 -9.28 -6.60
N THR A 66 -11.47 -8.37 -6.21
CA THR A 66 -10.62 -7.65 -7.17
C THR A 66 -9.64 -8.60 -7.86
N HIS A 67 -9.03 -9.51 -7.10
CA HIS A 67 -8.18 -10.55 -7.67
C HIS A 67 -8.96 -11.38 -8.71
N LYS A 68 -10.18 -11.81 -8.37
CA LYS A 68 -11.06 -12.57 -9.27
C LYS A 68 -11.41 -11.77 -10.54
N GLN A 69 -11.76 -10.50 -10.40
CA GLN A 69 -12.06 -9.63 -11.54
C GLN A 69 -10.85 -9.45 -12.48
N LEU A 70 -9.63 -9.37 -11.94
CA LEU A 70 -8.42 -9.32 -12.76
C LEU A 70 -8.22 -10.63 -13.53
N LEU A 71 -8.43 -11.78 -12.89
CA LEU A 71 -8.39 -13.07 -13.59
C LEU A 71 -9.44 -13.15 -14.73
N GLU A 72 -10.66 -12.69 -14.48
CA GLU A 72 -11.75 -12.62 -15.49
C GLU A 72 -11.43 -11.68 -16.65
N ARG A 73 -10.65 -10.62 -16.41
CA ARG A 73 -10.15 -9.71 -17.46
C ARG A 73 -8.99 -10.29 -18.27
N GLY A 74 -8.42 -11.42 -17.86
CA GLY A 74 -7.38 -12.15 -18.58
C GLY A 74 -5.96 -12.00 -18.04
N TYR A 75 -5.76 -11.29 -16.92
CA TYR A 75 -4.48 -11.31 -16.21
C TYR A 75 -4.25 -12.71 -15.61
N ARG A 76 -3.01 -13.18 -15.63
CA ARG A 76 -2.63 -14.54 -15.21
C ARG A 76 -1.93 -14.54 -13.85
N ARG A 77 -1.27 -13.45 -13.49
CA ARG A 77 -0.48 -13.30 -12.25
C ARG A 77 -0.76 -11.94 -11.59
N PRO A 78 -2.03 -11.65 -11.21
CA PRO A 78 -2.34 -10.44 -10.45
C PRO A 78 -1.76 -10.55 -9.03
N VAL A 79 -0.97 -9.56 -8.63
CA VAL A 79 -0.33 -9.50 -7.31
C VAL A 79 -1.00 -8.41 -6.46
N LEU A 80 -1.37 -8.77 -5.23
CA LEU A 80 -1.85 -7.84 -4.22
C LEU A 80 -0.66 -7.12 -3.58
N LEU A 81 -0.69 -5.80 -3.55
CA LEU A 81 0.12 -4.98 -2.67
C LEU A 81 -0.71 -4.59 -1.43
N LEU A 82 -0.56 -5.34 -0.34
CA LEU A 82 -1.15 -4.99 0.96
C LEU A 82 -0.29 -3.90 1.58
N HIS A 83 -0.77 -2.66 1.60
CA HIS A 83 0.05 -1.47 1.81
C HIS A 83 -0.35 -0.69 3.08
N PRO A 84 -0.09 -1.22 4.30
CA PRO A 84 -0.40 -0.50 5.53
C PRO A 84 0.38 0.82 5.63
N LEU A 85 -0.32 1.89 6.03
CA LEU A 85 0.33 3.16 6.38
C LEU A 85 1.13 3.00 7.67
N GLY A 86 2.36 3.52 7.67
CA GLY A 86 3.28 3.44 8.80
C GLY A 86 3.93 4.75 9.23
N GLY A 87 3.54 5.88 8.63
CA GLY A 87 3.82 7.20 9.22
C GLY A 87 2.92 7.48 10.42
N TRP A 88 2.82 8.76 10.80
CA TRP A 88 1.98 9.19 11.92
C TRP A 88 0.50 8.80 11.71
N THR A 89 -0.13 8.32 12.79
CA THR A 89 -1.57 8.04 12.90
C THR A 89 -2.10 8.65 14.20
N LYS A 90 -3.40 8.93 14.26
CA LYS A 90 -4.05 9.45 15.48
C LYS A 90 -3.98 8.43 16.63
N ASP A 91 -4.09 8.93 17.87
CA ASP A 91 -3.79 8.17 19.10
C ASP A 91 -4.68 6.95 19.35
N ASP A 92 -5.91 6.95 18.85
CA ASP A 92 -6.86 5.84 19.00
C ASP A 92 -6.75 4.78 17.89
N ASP A 93 -5.89 4.96 16.88
CA ASP A 93 -5.63 3.94 15.87
C ASP A 93 -4.69 2.84 16.43
N VAL A 94 -4.87 1.61 15.94
CA VAL A 94 -4.02 0.48 16.35
C VAL A 94 -2.57 0.73 15.92
N PRO A 95 -1.58 0.61 16.84
CA PRO A 95 -0.18 0.85 16.50
C PRO A 95 0.33 -0.04 15.37
N LEU A 96 1.24 0.50 14.56
CA LEU A 96 1.77 -0.16 13.35
C LEU A 96 2.29 -1.58 13.63
N MET A 97 3.09 -1.77 14.68
CA MET A 97 3.64 -3.08 15.05
C MET A 97 2.53 -4.14 15.26
N TRP A 98 1.43 -3.76 15.90
CA TRP A 98 0.30 -4.67 16.12
C TRP A 98 -0.49 -4.95 14.86
N ARG A 99 -0.64 -3.95 13.98
CA ARG A 99 -1.25 -4.15 12.65
C ARG A 99 -0.42 -5.10 11.80
N MET A 100 0.90 -4.94 11.77
CA MET A 100 1.79 -5.83 11.01
C MET A 100 1.70 -7.27 11.50
N LYS A 101 1.69 -7.50 12.83
CA LYS A 101 1.45 -8.84 13.39
C LYS A 101 0.09 -9.41 12.99
N GLN A 102 -0.95 -8.58 13.04
CA GLN A 102 -2.29 -8.99 12.66
C GLN A 102 -2.40 -9.33 11.16
N HIS A 103 -1.74 -8.56 10.29
CA HIS A 103 -1.69 -8.85 8.85
C HIS A 103 -0.92 -10.13 8.54
N ALA A 104 0.18 -10.39 9.27
CA ALA A 104 0.89 -11.66 9.17
C ALA A 104 -0.03 -12.84 9.53
N ALA A 105 -0.78 -12.74 10.64
CA ALA A 105 -1.75 -13.77 11.02
C ALA A 105 -2.84 -13.99 9.94
N VAL A 106 -3.33 -12.93 9.29
CA VAL A 106 -4.29 -13.06 8.18
C VAL A 106 -3.72 -13.83 6.98
N LEU A 107 -2.43 -13.68 6.70
CA LEU A 107 -1.74 -14.43 5.65
C LEU A 107 -1.45 -15.87 6.08
N GLU A 108 -1.05 -16.08 7.34
CA GLU A 108 -0.81 -17.42 7.92
C GLU A 108 -2.07 -18.29 7.92
N GLU A 109 -3.24 -17.69 8.20
CA GLU A 109 -4.55 -18.36 8.15
C GLU A 109 -5.06 -18.60 6.71
N GLY A 110 -4.34 -18.11 5.68
CA GLY A 110 -4.72 -18.29 4.29
C GLY A 110 -5.95 -17.48 3.84
N ILE A 111 -6.38 -16.50 4.63
CA ILE A 111 -7.46 -15.56 4.24
C ILE A 111 -7.02 -14.77 3.00
N LEU A 112 -5.74 -14.38 2.96
CA LEU A 112 -5.07 -13.86 1.78
C LEU A 112 -3.94 -14.83 1.40
N ASN A 113 -3.71 -15.00 0.09
CA ASN A 113 -2.66 -15.90 -0.39
C ASN A 113 -1.28 -15.22 -0.30
N PRO A 114 -0.33 -15.73 0.50
CA PRO A 114 1.01 -15.14 0.62
C PRO A 114 1.83 -15.18 -0.66
N GLU A 115 1.61 -16.18 -1.54
CA GLU A 115 2.37 -16.31 -2.80
C GLU A 115 2.03 -15.21 -3.82
N THR A 116 0.83 -14.64 -3.73
CA THR A 116 0.34 -13.56 -4.61
C THR A 116 0.16 -12.25 -3.86
N THR A 117 0.76 -12.10 -2.68
CA THR A 117 0.68 -10.88 -1.86
C THR A 117 2.05 -10.36 -1.46
N VAL A 118 2.30 -9.09 -1.75
CA VAL A 118 3.41 -8.32 -1.21
C VAL A 118 2.89 -7.44 -0.07
N VAL A 119 3.50 -7.56 1.11
CA VAL A 119 3.24 -6.66 2.24
C VAL A 119 4.35 -5.63 2.32
N ALA A 120 4.00 -4.35 2.25
CA ALA A 120 4.95 -3.25 2.39
C ALA A 120 4.34 -2.08 3.16
N ILE A 121 5.16 -1.34 3.91
CA ILE A 121 4.73 -0.20 4.72
C ILE A 121 4.84 1.08 3.90
N PHE A 122 3.75 1.82 3.80
CA PHE A 122 3.73 3.14 3.18
C PHE A 122 4.19 4.19 4.22
N PRO A 123 5.29 4.94 4.00
CA PRO A 123 5.89 5.77 5.03
C PRO A 123 5.18 7.12 5.27
N SER A 124 4.17 7.46 4.46
CA SER A 124 3.45 8.73 4.60
C SER A 124 2.73 8.83 5.95
N PRO A 125 2.63 10.04 6.56
CA PRO A 125 1.65 10.29 7.61
C PRO A 125 0.23 10.19 7.06
N MET A 126 -0.72 9.81 7.92
CA MET A 126 -2.15 9.84 7.63
C MET A 126 -2.72 11.21 7.98
N MET A 127 -3.27 11.93 7.00
CA MET A 127 -3.84 13.26 7.17
C MET A 127 -5.31 13.23 7.61
N TYR A 128 -6.02 12.12 7.38
CA TYR A 128 -7.46 11.96 7.65
C TYR A 128 -8.30 13.00 6.88
N ALA A 129 -7.88 13.36 5.67
CA ALA A 129 -8.50 14.40 4.84
C ALA A 129 -9.53 13.86 3.83
N GLY A 130 -9.94 12.59 3.98
CA GLY A 130 -10.98 11.98 3.15
C GLY A 130 -10.60 11.96 1.66
N PRO A 131 -11.52 12.36 0.75
CA PRO A 131 -11.25 12.34 -0.70
C PRO A 131 -10.02 13.17 -1.14
N THR A 132 -9.64 14.19 -0.38
CA THR A 132 -8.48 15.05 -0.69
C THR A 132 -7.15 14.33 -0.51
N GLU A 133 -7.10 13.30 0.35
CA GLU A 133 -5.89 12.51 0.63
C GLU A 133 -5.65 11.41 -0.42
N HIS A 134 -6.72 10.97 -1.09
CA HIS A 134 -6.71 9.86 -2.04
C HIS A 134 -5.67 9.99 -3.19
N PRO A 135 -5.45 11.18 -3.80
CA PRO A 135 -4.45 11.35 -4.86
C PRO A 135 -2.99 11.14 -4.41
N PHE A 136 -2.71 11.17 -3.10
CA PHE A 136 -1.35 11.10 -2.55
C PHE A 136 -0.94 9.68 -2.08
N ILE A 137 -1.92 8.80 -1.88
CA ILE A 137 -1.75 7.35 -1.69
C ILE A 137 -1.32 6.79 -3.05
N PRO A 138 -0.29 5.93 -3.17
CA PRO A 138 0.50 5.70 -4.39
C PRO A 138 -0.33 5.59 -5.67
N ALA A 139 -0.65 6.74 -6.25
CA ALA A 139 -1.48 6.90 -7.43
C ALA A 139 -0.57 7.36 -8.55
N LYS A 140 -0.46 6.49 -9.56
CA LYS A 140 0.26 6.67 -10.83
C LYS A 140 1.80 6.76 -10.73
N GLY A 141 2.49 6.06 -11.65
CA GLY A 141 3.93 6.17 -11.92
C GLY A 141 4.88 5.42 -10.97
N HIS A 142 4.52 5.27 -9.70
CA HIS A 142 5.43 4.71 -8.68
C HIS A 142 5.56 3.19 -8.70
N LEU A 143 4.56 2.45 -9.19
CA LEU A 143 4.58 0.98 -9.20
C LEU A 143 4.98 0.37 -10.55
N GLY A 144 5.05 1.17 -11.62
CA GLY A 144 5.59 0.73 -12.92
C GLY A 144 4.76 -0.31 -13.67
N CYS A 145 3.53 -0.60 -13.22
CA CYS A 145 2.64 -1.61 -13.78
C CYS A 145 1.18 -1.12 -13.81
N GLU A 146 0.33 -1.83 -14.55
CA GLU A 146 -1.13 -1.65 -14.48
C GLU A 146 -1.61 -1.91 -13.06
N HIS A 147 -2.36 -0.94 -12.52
CA HIS A 147 -2.77 -0.98 -11.13
C HIS A 147 -4.20 -0.53 -10.88
N VAL A 148 -4.79 -1.24 -9.93
CA VAL A 148 -6.08 -0.89 -9.34
C VAL A 148 -5.83 -0.48 -7.90
N LEU A 149 -6.27 0.71 -7.53
CA LEU A 149 -6.22 1.19 -6.15
C LEU A 149 -7.53 0.88 -5.44
N LEU A 150 -7.43 0.15 -4.35
CA LEU A 150 -8.52 -0.12 -3.43
C LEU A 150 -8.26 0.61 -2.12
N GLN A 151 -9.28 1.27 -1.60
CA GLN A 151 -9.24 1.89 -0.28
C GLN A 151 -10.49 1.50 0.49
N ALA A 152 -10.33 1.06 1.74
CA ALA A 152 -11.42 0.58 2.58
C ALA A 152 -12.56 1.58 2.83
N SER A 153 -12.34 2.87 2.61
CA SER A 153 -13.25 3.97 2.99
C SER A 153 -13.73 4.83 1.83
N VAL A 154 -13.36 4.45 0.60
CA VAL A 154 -13.68 5.22 -0.61
C VAL A 154 -14.20 4.19 -1.64
N PRO A 155 -15.28 4.46 -2.38
CA PRO A 155 -15.67 3.62 -3.52
C PRO A 155 -14.43 3.28 -4.36
N PRO A 156 -14.36 2.11 -5.03
CA PRO A 156 -13.21 1.78 -5.88
C PRO A 156 -13.06 2.84 -6.97
N TYR A 157 -12.18 3.81 -6.73
CA TYR A 157 -11.93 4.90 -7.64
C TYR A 157 -10.82 4.47 -8.57
N VAL A 158 -11.19 4.43 -9.84
CA VAL A 158 -10.32 4.48 -11.02
C VAL A 158 -9.69 3.15 -11.43
N ASN A 159 -10.24 2.55 -12.48
CA ASN A 159 -9.43 1.82 -13.46
C ASN A 159 -8.49 2.85 -14.10
N VAL A 160 -7.22 2.84 -13.72
CA VAL A 160 -6.20 3.63 -14.40
C VAL A 160 -5.50 2.71 -15.39
N PRO A 161 -5.69 2.89 -16.71
CA PRO A 161 -4.86 2.16 -17.67
C PRO A 161 -3.39 2.54 -17.46
N ALA A 162 -2.50 1.56 -17.34
CA ALA A 162 -1.06 1.79 -17.36
C ALA A 162 -0.41 1.08 -18.55
N GLY A 163 0.79 1.53 -18.92
CA GLY A 163 1.65 0.85 -19.89
C GLY A 163 2.30 -0.41 -19.33
N ASP A 164 3.06 -1.09 -20.17
CA ASP A 164 3.68 -2.40 -19.89
C ASP A 164 4.62 -2.37 -18.68
N CYS A 165 4.53 -3.44 -17.87
CA CYS A 165 5.65 -3.92 -17.05
C CYS A 165 6.71 -4.55 -18.00
#